data_AF-A0A179D786-F1
#
_entry.id   AF-A0A179D786-F1
#
_cell.length_a   1.000
_cell.length_b   1.000
_cell.length_c   1.000
_cell.angle_alpha   90.00
_cell.angle_beta   90.00
_cell.angle_gamma   90.00
#
_symmetry.space_group_name_H-M   'P 1'
#
loop_
_entity.id
_entity.type
_entity.pdbx_description
1 polymer ?
#
loop_
_entity_poly.entity_id
_entity_poly.type
_entity_poly.pdbx_seq_one_letter_code
_entity_poly.pdbx_strand_id
1 'polypeptide(L)'
;MHCSICGQPLIYLTKERKEKCFYCKQEKSAYVVCPENHFVCDDCHGNEIKAALKQEAFKAQTPDPIKLSLLWLKKYPFPMLGCEHAYLAASSLLGSLVAAGFSLSKGDLEEVFSRIDLQARGGFCGLTGICGIVPALGASLAILNSSHCGTDREQREVMELTSDLLKKFAELTGPSCCKAYLWAGLEVVTKRIKAFYPQVNLRTSSPLCFFSKTHPHGCRQEKCPYFNTFK
;
A
#
# COMPACT_ATOMS: atom_id res chain seq x y z
N MET A 1 -6.82 -14.91 2.37
CA MET A 1 -7.44 -13.83 3.20
C MET A 1 -8.69 -14.38 3.87
N HIS A 2 -9.26 -13.70 4.86
CA HIS A 2 -10.55 -14.07 5.46
C HIS A 2 -11.59 -13.00 5.14
N CYS A 3 -12.86 -13.41 5.02
CA CYS A 3 -13.98 -12.52 4.81
C CYS A 3 -14.17 -11.59 6.02
N SER A 4 -14.32 -10.28 5.78
CA SER A 4 -14.58 -9.30 6.83
C SER A 4 -15.98 -9.40 7.46
N ILE A 5 -16.89 -10.16 6.86
CA ILE A 5 -18.27 -10.34 7.36
C ILE A 5 -18.39 -11.63 8.17
N CYS A 6 -18.00 -12.77 7.61
CA CYS A 6 -18.19 -14.09 8.24
C CYS A 6 -16.91 -14.79 8.70
N GLY A 7 -15.72 -14.22 8.44
CA GLY A 7 -14.44 -14.79 8.83
C GLY A 7 -13.96 -16.00 8.00
N GLN A 8 -14.78 -16.52 7.08
CA GLN A 8 -14.38 -17.67 6.25
C GLN A 8 -13.20 -17.35 5.32
N PRO A 9 -12.33 -18.34 5.01
CA PRO A 9 -11.27 -18.18 4.02
C PRO A 9 -11.84 -17.76 2.66
N LEU A 10 -11.23 -16.74 2.04
CA LEU A 10 -11.61 -16.25 0.73
C LEU A 10 -11.04 -17.13 -0.39
N ILE A 11 -11.82 -17.26 -1.46
CA ILE A 11 -11.48 -17.97 -2.70
C ILE A 11 -10.93 -16.95 -3.70
N TYR A 12 -9.82 -17.29 -4.34
CA TYR A 12 -9.18 -16.47 -5.39
C TYR A 12 -9.53 -17.04 -6.77
N LEU A 13 -9.96 -16.17 -7.67
CA LEU A 13 -10.43 -16.52 -9.00
C LEU A 13 -9.43 -16.06 -10.07
N THR A 14 -9.31 -16.84 -11.15
CA THR A 14 -8.54 -16.46 -12.34
C THR A 14 -9.40 -15.83 -13.44
N LYS A 15 -10.73 -15.89 -13.30
CA LYS A 15 -11.72 -15.24 -14.17
C LYS A 15 -12.62 -14.36 -13.33
N GLU A 16 -13.09 -13.26 -13.92
CA GLU A 16 -14.01 -12.38 -13.21
C GLU A 16 -15.34 -13.08 -12.91
N ARG A 17 -15.93 -12.70 -11.78
CA ARG A 17 -17.32 -13.00 -11.44
C ARG A 17 -18.00 -11.70 -11.05
N LYS A 18 -19.23 -11.49 -11.51
CA LYS A 18 -20.03 -10.34 -11.07
C LYS A 18 -20.58 -10.66 -9.68
N GLU A 19 -20.41 -9.73 -8.76
CA GLU A 19 -20.82 -9.86 -7.37
C GLU A 19 -21.51 -8.59 -6.89
N LYS A 20 -22.55 -8.77 -6.07
CA LYS A 20 -23.27 -7.66 -5.47
C LYS A 20 -22.62 -7.28 -4.14
N CYS A 21 -22.17 -6.04 -4.01
CA CYS A 21 -21.53 -5.57 -2.78
C CYS A 21 -22.49 -5.63 -1.59
N PHE A 22 -22.02 -6.17 -0.47
CA PHE A 22 -22.78 -6.31 0.77
C PHE A 22 -23.27 -4.96 1.31
N TYR A 23 -22.47 -3.91 1.17
CA TYR A 23 -22.80 -2.57 1.66
C TYR A 23 -23.57 -1.73 0.63
N CYS A 24 -22.94 -1.33 -0.48
CA CYS A 24 -23.54 -0.40 -1.43
C CYS A 24 -24.54 -1.04 -2.42
N LYS A 25 -24.68 -2.37 -2.40
CA LYS A 25 -25.58 -3.14 -3.27
C LYS A 25 -25.32 -3.01 -4.78
N GLN A 26 -24.25 -2.33 -5.19
CA GLN A 26 -23.83 -2.27 -6.59
C GLN A 26 -23.19 -3.59 -7.03
N GLU A 27 -23.42 -3.97 -8.28
CA GLU A 27 -22.72 -5.08 -8.90
C GLU A 27 -21.34 -4.64 -9.41
N LYS A 28 -20.30 -5.40 -9.08
CA LYS A 28 -18.91 -5.12 -9.48
C LYS A 28 -18.21 -6.43 -9.87
N SER A 29 -17.15 -6.32 -10.67
CA SER A 29 -16.28 -7.47 -10.93
C SER A 29 -15.48 -7.85 -9.67
N ALA A 30 -15.47 -9.13 -9.37
CA ALA A 30 -14.74 -9.72 -8.25
C ALA A 30 -13.79 -10.81 -8.74
N TYR A 31 -12.61 -10.85 -8.12
CA TYR A 31 -11.61 -11.91 -8.27
C TYR A 31 -11.25 -12.57 -6.93
N VAL A 32 -11.85 -12.07 -5.84
CA VAL A 32 -11.73 -12.61 -4.49
C VAL A 32 -13.13 -12.65 -3.93
N VAL A 33 -13.60 -13.84 -3.54
CA VAL A 33 -14.99 -14.08 -3.15
C VAL A 33 -15.06 -14.90 -1.88
N CYS A 34 -16.14 -14.73 -1.12
CA CYS A 34 -16.44 -15.57 0.04
C CYS A 34 -17.28 -16.78 -0.39
N PRO A 35 -17.04 -18.00 0.15
CA PRO A 35 -17.90 -19.16 -0.09
C PRO A 35 -19.36 -18.92 0.38
N GLU A 36 -19.56 -18.07 1.38
CA GLU A 36 -20.86 -17.70 1.94
C GLU A 36 -21.50 -16.49 1.22
N ASN A 37 -21.15 -16.23 -0.05
CA ASN A 37 -21.71 -15.16 -0.89
C ASN A 37 -21.55 -13.72 -0.35
N HIS A 38 -20.58 -13.49 0.53
CA HIS A 38 -20.17 -12.14 0.92
C HIS A 38 -19.17 -11.54 -0.08
N PHE A 39 -19.42 -10.29 -0.48
CA PHE A 39 -18.49 -9.51 -1.30
C PHE A 39 -18.53 -8.04 -0.86
N VAL A 40 -17.36 -7.40 -0.77
CA VAL A 40 -17.23 -5.97 -0.48
C VAL A 40 -16.38 -5.36 -1.58
N CYS A 41 -16.92 -4.39 -2.32
CA CYS A 41 -16.20 -3.75 -3.42
C CYS A 41 -15.08 -2.83 -2.93
N ASP A 42 -14.11 -2.52 -3.80
CA ASP A 42 -12.96 -1.65 -3.50
C ASP A 42 -13.37 -0.23 -3.03
N ASP A 43 -14.57 0.24 -3.41
CA ASP A 43 -15.14 1.53 -3.00
C ASP A 43 -15.67 1.52 -1.55
N CYS A 44 -16.03 0.36 -1.03
CA CYS A 44 -16.54 0.18 0.34
C CYS A 44 -15.46 -0.36 1.28
N HIS A 45 -14.51 -1.13 0.74
CA HIS A 45 -13.48 -1.81 1.50
C HIS A 45 -12.49 -0.81 2.11
N GLY A 46 -12.22 -0.94 3.40
CA GLY A 46 -11.21 -0.13 4.10
C GLY A 46 -11.54 1.35 4.25
N ASN A 47 -12.78 1.79 4.04
CA ASN A 47 -13.15 3.22 4.11
C ASN A 47 -12.80 3.89 5.45
N GLU A 48 -12.99 3.18 6.57
CA GLU A 48 -12.59 3.67 7.90
C GLU A 48 -11.08 3.89 7.99
N ILE A 49 -10.29 2.96 7.46
CA ILE A 49 -8.83 3.06 7.40
C ILE A 49 -8.42 4.22 6.49
N LYS A 50 -9.00 4.35 5.30
CA LYS A 50 -8.72 5.46 4.38
C LYS A 50 -9.00 6.81 5.05
N ALA A 51 -10.15 6.94 5.72
CA ALA A 51 -10.53 8.16 6.44
C ALA A 51 -9.55 8.48 7.58
N ALA A 52 -9.18 7.48 8.38
CA ALA A 52 -8.21 7.65 9.46
C ALA A 52 -6.83 8.09 8.95
N LEU A 53 -6.34 7.46 7.88
CA LEU A 53 -5.05 7.80 7.27
C LEU A 53 -5.00 9.25 6.75
N LYS A 54 -6.08 9.73 6.11
CA LYS A 54 -6.19 11.14 5.67
C LYS A 54 -6.03 12.13 6.83
N GLN A 55 -6.57 11.79 8.00
CA GLN A 55 -6.47 12.65 9.18
C GLN A 55 -5.11 12.58 9.86
N GLU A 56 -4.50 11.39 9.90
CA GLU A 56 -3.26 11.14 10.64
C GLU A 56 -2.01 11.61 9.89
N ALA A 57 -1.99 11.53 8.55
CA ALA A 57 -0.82 11.89 7.75
C ALA A 57 -0.32 13.32 8.03
N PHE A 58 -1.23 14.29 8.16
CA PHE A 58 -0.89 15.70 8.45
C PHE A 58 -0.67 15.99 9.95
N LYS A 59 -0.80 14.98 10.80
CA LYS A 59 -0.46 15.05 12.24
C LYS A 59 0.82 14.27 12.55
N ALA A 60 1.48 13.71 11.52
CA ALA A 60 2.68 12.93 11.69
C ALA A 60 3.81 13.78 12.29
N GLN A 61 4.53 13.20 13.26
CA GLN A 61 5.61 13.87 13.99
C GLN A 61 6.98 13.21 13.77
N THR A 62 7.06 12.25 12.85
CA THR A 62 8.32 11.55 12.57
C THR A 62 8.61 11.55 11.08
N PRO A 63 9.83 11.93 10.66
CA PRO A 63 10.22 11.91 9.26
C PRO A 63 10.67 10.50 8.82
N ASP A 64 10.10 9.45 9.41
CA ASP A 64 10.43 8.05 9.14
C ASP A 64 9.15 7.32 8.70
N PRO A 65 8.97 7.06 7.39
CA PRO A 65 7.76 6.43 6.89
C PRO A 65 7.62 4.98 7.36
N ILE A 66 8.73 4.28 7.64
CA ILE A 66 8.66 2.92 8.19
C ILE A 66 8.06 2.95 9.59
N LYS A 67 8.50 3.88 10.46
CA LYS A 67 7.92 4.05 11.80
C LYS A 67 6.45 4.42 11.75
N LEU A 68 6.04 5.36 10.89
CA LEU A 68 4.62 5.71 10.73
C LEU A 68 3.80 4.51 10.29
N SER A 69 4.30 3.74 9.31
CA SER A 69 3.60 2.57 8.82
C SER A 69 3.37 1.53 9.93
N LEU A 70 4.38 1.29 10.78
CA LEU A 70 4.30 0.37 11.91
C LEU A 70 3.34 0.90 13.00
N LEU A 71 3.39 2.19 13.29
CA LEU A 71 2.48 2.84 14.25
C LEU A 71 1.03 2.63 13.84
N TRP A 72 0.70 2.91 12.58
CA TRP A 72 -0.68 2.81 12.09
C TRP A 72 -1.14 1.37 11.86
N LEU A 73 -0.25 0.44 11.49
CA LEU A 73 -0.56 -1.00 11.49
C LEU A 73 -0.94 -1.53 12.88
N LYS A 74 -0.41 -0.95 13.95
CA LYS A 74 -0.76 -1.30 15.34
C LYS A 74 -2.02 -0.59 15.83
N LYS A 75 -2.26 0.63 15.36
CA LYS A 75 -3.37 1.49 15.80
C LYS A 75 -4.71 1.15 15.15
N TYR A 76 -4.70 0.69 13.89
CA TYR A 76 -5.91 0.47 13.10
C TYR A 76 -6.05 -0.99 12.65
N PRO A 77 -7.29 -1.47 12.39
CA PRO A 77 -7.56 -2.88 12.08
C PRO A 77 -7.25 -3.22 10.62
N PHE A 78 -5.99 -3.07 10.20
CA PHE A 78 -5.57 -3.45 8.85
C PHE A 78 -5.72 -4.95 8.63
N PRO A 79 -6.27 -5.40 7.48
CA PRO A 79 -6.28 -6.81 7.15
C PRO A 79 -4.83 -7.32 6.97
N MET A 80 -4.65 -8.64 6.98
CA MET A 80 -3.30 -9.18 6.77
C MET A 80 -2.79 -8.90 5.35
N LEU A 81 -3.66 -9.03 4.35
CA LEU A 81 -3.44 -8.71 2.95
C LEU A 81 -4.60 -7.82 2.48
N GLY A 82 -4.35 -6.88 1.58
CA GLY A 82 -5.38 -5.96 1.09
C GLY A 82 -4.79 -4.67 0.53
N CYS A 83 -5.54 -4.00 -0.34
CA CYS A 83 -5.12 -2.74 -0.97
C CYS A 83 -5.07 -1.56 0.01
N GLU A 84 -5.57 -1.69 1.23
CA GLU A 84 -5.39 -0.70 2.32
C GLU A 84 -3.93 -0.38 2.57
N HIS A 85 -3.04 -1.35 2.33
CA HIS A 85 -1.59 -1.15 2.45
C HIS A 85 -1.03 -0.17 1.41
N ALA A 86 -1.72 0.04 0.27
CA ALA A 86 -1.36 1.05 -0.72
C ALA A 86 -1.58 2.47 -0.16
N TYR A 87 -2.76 2.71 0.44
CA TYR A 87 -3.06 3.97 1.13
C TYR A 87 -2.13 4.20 2.32
N LEU A 88 -1.83 3.13 3.07
CA LEU A 88 -0.88 3.18 4.17
C LEU A 88 0.52 3.58 3.67
N ALA A 89 1.00 3.02 2.56
CA ALA A 89 2.29 3.37 1.97
C ALA A 89 2.36 4.85 1.59
N ALA A 90 1.36 5.33 0.84
CA ALA A 90 1.27 6.75 0.45
C ALA A 90 1.19 7.67 1.66
N SER A 91 0.31 7.37 2.62
CA SER A 91 0.13 8.20 3.82
C SER A 91 1.36 8.22 4.70
N SER A 92 2.07 7.10 4.82
CA SER A 92 3.29 7.02 5.64
C SER A 92 4.40 7.84 5.00
N LEU A 93 4.53 7.76 3.68
CA LEU A 93 5.49 8.57 2.93
C LEU A 93 5.17 10.06 3.03
N LEU A 94 3.97 10.48 2.62
CA LEU A 94 3.58 11.89 2.59
C LEU A 94 3.55 12.49 4.00
N GLY A 95 3.07 11.75 5.00
CA GLY A 95 3.11 12.19 6.40
C GLY A 95 4.55 12.36 6.92
N SER A 96 5.46 11.46 6.56
CA SER A 96 6.88 11.61 6.92
C SER A 96 7.54 12.81 6.23
N LEU A 97 7.13 13.13 5.00
CA LEU A 97 7.60 14.31 4.28
C LEU A 97 7.09 15.59 4.94
N VAL A 98 5.82 15.66 5.31
CA VAL A 98 5.25 16.77 6.10
C VAL A 98 6.03 16.95 7.41
N ALA A 99 6.27 15.86 8.15
CA ALA A 99 7.06 15.90 9.38
C ALA A 99 8.53 16.32 9.15
N ALA A 100 9.06 16.12 7.95
CA ALA A 100 10.38 16.57 7.53
C ALA A 100 10.40 18.01 7.00
N GLY A 101 9.28 18.74 7.04
CA GLY A 101 9.16 20.13 6.59
C GLY A 101 8.84 20.30 5.11
N PHE A 102 8.46 19.23 4.40
CA PHE A 102 8.00 19.34 3.00
C PHE A 102 6.61 19.98 2.95
N SER A 103 6.43 20.94 2.04
CA SER A 103 5.14 21.61 1.85
C SER A 103 4.20 20.72 1.05
N LEU A 104 3.25 20.07 1.72
CA LEU A 104 2.17 19.30 1.13
C LEU A 104 0.83 19.77 1.68
N SER A 105 -0.19 19.77 0.84
CA SER A 105 -1.58 20.08 1.19
C SER A 105 -2.38 18.79 1.41
N LYS A 106 -3.50 18.89 2.13
CA LYS A 106 -4.45 17.77 2.23
C LYS A 106 -4.96 17.33 0.85
N GLY A 107 -5.12 18.26 -0.09
CA GLY A 107 -5.53 17.99 -1.46
C GLY A 107 -4.54 17.08 -2.19
N ASP A 108 -3.23 17.22 -1.94
CA ASP A 108 -2.20 16.35 -2.52
C ASP A 108 -2.37 14.90 -2.10
N LEU A 109 -2.65 14.65 -0.82
CA LEU A 109 -2.93 13.31 -0.31
C LEU A 109 -4.22 12.74 -0.90
N GLU A 110 -5.26 13.57 -1.02
CA GLU A 110 -6.54 13.16 -1.61
C GLU A 110 -6.40 12.80 -3.08
N GLU A 111 -5.59 13.55 -3.82
CA GLU A 111 -5.25 13.26 -5.22
C GLU A 111 -4.45 11.97 -5.35
N VAL A 112 -3.49 11.69 -4.45
CA VAL A 112 -2.81 10.38 -4.43
C VAL A 112 -3.82 9.26 -4.16
N PHE A 113 -4.76 9.45 -3.24
CA PHE A 113 -5.78 8.44 -2.94
C PHE A 113 -6.70 8.19 -4.14
N SER A 114 -7.12 9.23 -4.87
CA SER A 114 -7.93 9.10 -6.07
C SER A 114 -7.23 8.24 -7.14
N ARG A 115 -5.92 8.45 -7.34
CA ARG A 115 -5.09 7.65 -8.26
C ARG A 115 -4.96 6.20 -7.81
N ILE A 116 -4.86 5.96 -6.50
CA ILE A 116 -4.85 4.59 -5.94
C ILE A 116 -6.18 3.89 -6.20
N ASP A 117 -7.33 4.54 -6.00
CA ASP A 117 -8.66 3.96 -6.23
C ASP A 117 -8.83 3.45 -7.70
N LEU A 118 -8.16 4.10 -8.66
CA LEU A 118 -8.17 3.73 -10.08
C LEU A 118 -7.34 2.49 -10.41
N GLN A 119 -6.29 2.18 -9.64
CA GLN A 119 -5.28 1.18 -10.04
C GLN A 119 -5.08 0.05 -9.02
N ALA A 120 -5.35 0.27 -7.73
CA ALA A 120 -5.14 -0.71 -6.67
C ALA A 120 -6.41 -1.55 -6.42
N ARG A 121 -6.64 -2.56 -7.26
CA ARG A 121 -7.79 -3.46 -7.17
C ARG A 121 -7.47 -4.73 -6.40
N GLY A 122 -8.37 -5.18 -5.52
CA GLY A 122 -8.15 -6.37 -4.68
C GLY A 122 -7.77 -7.62 -5.48
N GLY A 123 -6.65 -8.26 -5.13
CA GLY A 123 -6.18 -9.49 -5.77
C GLY A 123 -5.55 -9.33 -7.15
N PHE A 124 -5.65 -8.16 -7.80
CA PHE A 124 -5.14 -7.94 -9.16
C PHE A 124 -3.63 -8.08 -9.27
N CYS A 125 -2.87 -7.87 -8.19
CA CYS A 125 -1.42 -8.00 -8.22
C CYS A 125 -0.95 -9.39 -8.66
N GLY A 126 -1.72 -10.45 -8.35
CA GLY A 126 -1.44 -11.81 -8.80
C GLY A 126 -1.90 -12.11 -10.22
N LEU A 127 -2.76 -11.24 -10.79
CA LEU A 127 -3.33 -11.40 -12.13
C LEU A 127 -2.58 -10.58 -13.17
N THR A 128 -2.11 -9.39 -12.81
CA THR A 128 -1.46 -8.43 -13.72
C THR A 128 0.00 -8.15 -13.38
N GLY A 129 0.50 -8.69 -12.26
CA GLY A 129 1.87 -8.47 -11.81
C GLY A 129 2.14 -7.11 -11.17
N ILE A 130 1.13 -6.22 -11.08
CA ILE A 130 1.30 -4.88 -10.52
C ILE A 130 0.60 -4.80 -9.15
N CYS A 131 1.39 -4.70 -8.08
CA CYS A 131 0.85 -4.49 -6.73
C CYS A 131 0.34 -3.06 -6.57
N GLY A 132 -0.79 -2.86 -5.87
CA GLY A 132 -1.37 -1.53 -5.60
C GLY A 132 -0.45 -0.55 -4.84
N ILE A 133 0.60 -1.04 -4.18
CA ILE A 133 1.62 -0.18 -3.56
C ILE A 133 2.50 0.52 -4.62
N VAL A 134 2.67 -0.10 -5.80
CA VAL A 134 3.43 0.49 -6.92
C VAL A 134 2.79 1.80 -7.39
N PRO A 135 1.51 1.84 -7.81
CA PRO A 135 0.89 3.10 -8.19
C PRO A 135 0.73 4.06 -7.01
N ALA A 136 0.59 3.59 -5.76
CA ALA A 136 0.55 4.48 -4.59
C ALA A 136 1.83 5.30 -4.42
N LEU A 137 2.99 4.66 -4.49
CA LEU A 137 4.28 5.34 -4.34
C LEU A 137 4.68 6.10 -5.61
N GLY A 138 4.35 5.58 -6.79
CA GLY A 138 4.50 6.29 -8.05
C GLY A 138 3.68 7.59 -8.08
N ALA A 139 2.40 7.53 -7.70
CA ALA A 139 1.54 8.71 -7.59
C ALA A 139 2.06 9.71 -6.56
N SER A 140 2.58 9.22 -5.43
CA SER A 140 3.20 10.09 -4.42
C SER A 140 4.38 10.86 -5.00
N LEU A 141 5.33 10.19 -5.69
CA LEU A 141 6.46 10.87 -6.33
C LEU A 141 6.00 11.80 -7.46
N ALA A 142 4.99 11.41 -8.23
CA ALA A 142 4.45 12.24 -9.30
C ALA A 142 3.92 13.57 -8.77
N ILE A 143 3.25 13.58 -7.61
CA ILE A 143 2.78 14.80 -6.96
C ILE A 143 3.95 15.67 -6.50
N LEU A 144 4.99 15.09 -5.87
CA LEU A 144 6.17 15.84 -5.43
C LEU A 144 6.89 16.52 -6.61
N ASN A 145 6.95 15.84 -7.74
CA ASN A 145 7.65 16.31 -8.94
C ASN A 145 6.73 17.11 -9.89
N SER A 146 5.44 17.29 -9.59
CA SER A 146 4.45 17.83 -10.54
C SER A 146 4.45 17.10 -11.90
N SER A 147 4.69 15.79 -11.88
CA SER A 147 4.74 14.95 -13.08
C SER A 147 3.36 14.74 -13.70
N HIS A 148 3.29 14.87 -15.01
CA HIS A 148 2.16 14.46 -15.83
C HIS A 148 2.64 13.86 -17.16
N CYS A 149 1.70 13.29 -17.93
CA CYS A 149 2.00 12.79 -19.28
C CYS A 149 2.64 13.89 -20.12
N GLY A 150 3.79 13.60 -20.72
CA GLY A 150 4.53 14.53 -21.57
C GLY A 150 5.56 15.39 -20.83
N THR A 151 5.69 15.28 -19.50
CA THR A 151 6.88 15.80 -18.81
C THR A 151 8.09 14.90 -19.11
N ASP A 152 9.28 15.48 -19.31
CA ASP A 152 10.47 14.72 -19.72
C ASP A 152 11.07 13.96 -18.52
N ARG A 153 11.79 14.69 -17.65
CA ARG A 153 12.48 14.09 -16.51
C ARG A 153 11.51 13.59 -15.46
N GLU A 154 10.48 14.35 -15.13
CA GLU A 154 9.59 14.06 -14.01
C GLU A 154 8.82 12.75 -14.23
N GLN A 155 8.25 12.55 -15.44
CA GLN A 155 7.58 11.31 -15.80
C GLN A 155 8.55 10.13 -15.82
N ARG A 156 9.74 10.32 -16.39
CA ARG A 156 10.77 9.28 -16.41
C ARG A 156 11.10 8.81 -14.99
N GLU A 157 11.33 9.72 -14.05
CA GLU A 157 11.69 9.36 -12.67
C GLU A 157 10.57 8.60 -11.94
N VAL A 158 9.31 8.96 -12.20
CA VAL A 158 8.15 8.21 -11.69
C VAL A 158 8.13 6.79 -12.26
N MET A 159 8.33 6.64 -13.57
CA MET A 159 8.33 5.34 -14.23
C MET A 159 9.50 4.47 -13.76
N GLU A 160 10.71 5.04 -13.64
CA GLU A 160 11.86 4.34 -13.10
C GLU A 160 11.63 3.89 -11.65
N LEU A 161 11.06 4.75 -10.79
CA LEU A 161 10.67 4.34 -9.43
C LEU A 161 9.73 3.13 -9.47
N THR A 162 8.68 3.17 -10.29
CA THR A 162 7.72 2.05 -10.36
C THR A 162 8.36 0.75 -10.87
N SER A 163 9.33 0.85 -11.78
CA SER A 163 10.12 -0.29 -12.25
C SER A 163 10.96 -0.90 -11.12
N ASP A 164 11.66 -0.07 -10.35
CA ASP A 164 12.45 -0.50 -9.20
C ASP A 164 11.58 -1.18 -8.13
N LEU A 165 10.40 -0.63 -7.86
CA LEU A 165 9.42 -1.19 -6.93
C LEU A 165 8.95 -2.58 -7.39
N LEU A 166 8.58 -2.72 -8.67
CA LEU A 166 8.15 -4.00 -9.22
C LEU A 166 9.25 -5.06 -9.13
N LYS A 167 10.49 -4.70 -9.49
CA LYS A 167 11.65 -5.59 -9.35
C LYS A 167 11.82 -6.04 -7.91
N LYS A 168 11.79 -5.10 -6.95
CA LYS A 168 11.93 -5.43 -5.53
C LYS A 168 10.80 -6.32 -5.02
N PHE A 169 9.56 -6.09 -5.47
CA PHE A 169 8.42 -6.88 -5.05
C PHE A 169 8.45 -8.28 -5.66
N ALA A 170 8.93 -8.44 -6.89
CA ALA A 170 9.13 -9.75 -7.50
C ALA A 170 10.09 -10.62 -6.67
N GLU A 171 11.22 -10.07 -6.21
CA GLU A 171 12.17 -10.75 -5.32
C GLU A 171 11.54 -11.18 -3.97
N LEU A 172 10.60 -10.36 -3.48
CA LEU A 172 9.88 -10.62 -2.22
C LEU A 172 8.66 -11.52 -2.38
N THR A 173 8.27 -11.88 -3.59
CA THR A 173 7.10 -12.73 -3.84
C THR A 173 7.43 -14.20 -3.66
N GLY A 174 6.55 -14.93 -2.98
CA GLY A 174 6.54 -16.39 -2.91
C GLY A 174 6.36 -16.95 -1.49
N PRO A 175 5.17 -16.82 -0.86
CA PRO A 175 3.91 -16.16 -1.31
C PRO A 175 3.91 -14.62 -1.14
N SER A 176 2.92 -13.92 -1.73
CA SER A 176 2.80 -12.45 -1.64
C SER A 176 2.48 -11.97 -0.23
N CYS A 177 3.12 -10.88 0.21
CA CYS A 177 2.90 -10.25 1.52
C CYS A 177 2.82 -8.72 1.40
N CYS A 178 1.62 -8.14 1.62
CA CYS A 178 1.41 -6.70 1.50
C CYS A 178 2.27 -5.86 2.47
N LYS A 179 2.60 -6.40 3.65
CA LYS A 179 3.47 -5.71 4.63
C LYS A 179 4.93 -5.72 4.22
N ALA A 180 5.42 -6.81 3.63
CA ALA A 180 6.77 -6.86 3.06
C ALA A 180 6.91 -5.89 1.87
N TYR A 181 5.92 -5.84 0.98
CA TYR A 181 5.91 -4.88 -0.12
C TYR A 181 5.81 -3.42 0.39
N LEU A 182 5.02 -3.17 1.43
CA LEU A 182 4.91 -1.85 2.06
C LEU A 182 6.28 -1.35 2.51
N TRP A 183 6.99 -2.13 3.33
CA TRP A 183 8.28 -1.70 3.87
C TRP A 183 9.36 -1.61 2.79
N ALA A 184 9.45 -2.60 1.90
CA ALA A 184 10.39 -2.55 0.78
C ALA A 184 10.14 -1.36 -0.14
N GLY A 185 8.86 -1.06 -0.40
CA GLY A 185 8.48 0.08 -1.21
C GLY A 185 8.86 1.40 -0.56
N LEU A 186 8.59 1.54 0.73
CA LEU A 186 8.99 2.71 1.52
C LEU A 186 10.52 2.88 1.58
N GLU A 187 11.30 1.81 1.68
CA GLU A 187 12.76 1.86 1.59
C GLU A 187 13.24 2.37 0.22
N VAL A 188 12.70 1.80 -0.88
CA VAL A 188 13.05 2.18 -2.25
C VAL A 188 12.71 3.64 -2.54
N VAL A 189 11.47 4.07 -2.26
CA VAL A 189 11.02 5.43 -2.55
C VAL A 189 11.73 6.46 -1.68
N THR A 190 12.02 6.14 -0.41
CA THR A 190 12.76 7.06 0.47
C THR A 190 14.19 7.26 -0.03
N LYS A 191 14.85 6.21 -0.51
CA LYS A 191 16.17 6.33 -1.14
C LYS A 191 16.12 7.23 -2.37
N ARG A 192 15.10 7.07 -3.22
CA ARG A 192 14.90 7.91 -4.42
C ARG A 192 14.66 9.38 -4.05
N ILE A 193 13.78 9.66 -3.09
CA ILE A 193 13.47 11.02 -2.64
C ILE A 193 14.70 11.70 -2.05
N LYS A 194 15.52 11.00 -1.25
CA LYS A 194 16.77 11.57 -0.71
C LYS A 194 17.74 12.00 -1.81
N ALA A 195 17.73 11.33 -2.96
CA ALA A 195 18.58 11.70 -4.09
C ALA A 195 18.07 12.97 -4.79
N PHE A 196 16.75 13.19 -4.88
CA PHE A 196 16.17 14.39 -5.50
C PHE A 196 16.07 15.59 -4.56
N TYR A 197 15.83 15.33 -3.27
CA TYR A 197 15.57 16.32 -2.25
C TYR A 197 16.51 16.11 -1.05
N PRO A 198 17.83 16.30 -1.21
CA PRO A 198 18.82 16.05 -0.17
C PRO A 198 18.63 16.93 1.08
N GLN A 199 17.94 18.06 0.96
CA GLN A 199 17.56 18.93 2.06
C GLN A 199 16.49 18.34 2.99
N VAL A 200 15.76 17.31 2.53
CA VAL A 200 14.68 16.69 3.30
C VAL A 200 15.27 15.61 4.19
N ASN A 201 15.18 15.80 5.51
CA ASN A 201 15.73 14.87 6.50
C ASN A 201 14.82 13.64 6.71
N LEU A 202 14.54 12.89 5.65
CA LEU A 202 13.86 11.61 5.77
C LEU A 202 14.77 10.58 6.44
N ARG A 203 14.20 9.76 7.31
CA ARG A 203 14.86 8.63 7.96
C ARG A 203 14.27 7.33 7.44
N THR A 204 14.99 6.24 7.59
CA THR A 204 14.53 4.91 7.17
C THR A 204 14.99 3.92 8.21
N SER A 205 14.11 3.60 9.14
CA SER A 205 14.37 2.54 10.11
C SER A 205 14.18 1.16 9.47
N SER A 206 14.82 0.14 10.05
CA SER A 206 14.59 -1.25 9.67
C SER A 206 13.34 -1.79 10.35
N PRO A 207 12.31 -2.26 9.61
CA PRO A 207 11.10 -2.78 10.21
C PRO A 207 11.31 -4.21 10.73
N LEU A 208 10.71 -4.51 11.88
CA LEU A 208 10.56 -5.88 12.39
C LEU A 208 9.09 -6.31 12.28
N CYS A 209 8.85 -7.45 11.63
CA CYS A 209 7.51 -7.96 11.40
C CYS A 209 7.00 -8.79 12.57
N PHE A 210 5.88 -8.37 13.16
CA PHE A 210 5.16 -9.11 14.22
C PHE A 210 3.94 -9.88 13.71
N PHE A 211 3.71 -9.91 12.40
CA PHE A 211 2.50 -10.46 11.76
C PHE A 211 2.71 -11.81 11.06
N SER A 212 3.86 -12.46 11.28
CA SER A 212 4.24 -13.69 10.57
C SER A 212 3.26 -14.84 10.80
N LYS A 213 2.74 -14.98 12.03
CA LYS A 213 1.81 -16.06 12.42
C LYS A 213 0.42 -15.93 11.81
N THR A 214 0.02 -14.75 11.33
CA THR A 214 -1.33 -14.48 10.82
C THR A 214 -1.41 -14.51 9.29
N HIS A 215 -0.33 -14.85 8.60
CA HIS A 215 -0.28 -14.82 7.13
C HIS A 215 -1.13 -15.95 6.51
N PRO A 216 -2.20 -15.64 5.75
CA PRO A 216 -3.19 -16.64 5.35
C PRO A 216 -2.70 -17.63 4.27
N HIS A 217 -1.63 -17.31 3.57
CA HIS A 217 -1.07 -18.15 2.50
C HIS A 217 0.30 -18.76 2.88
N GLY A 218 0.65 -18.74 4.17
CA GLY A 218 1.97 -19.12 4.68
C GLY A 218 2.96 -17.94 4.67
N CYS A 219 3.75 -17.79 5.73
CA CYS A 219 4.79 -16.77 5.80
C CYS A 219 6.10 -17.31 5.20
N ARG A 220 6.90 -16.46 4.55
CA ARG A 220 8.24 -16.81 4.05
C ARG A 220 9.30 -16.96 5.15
N GLN A 221 8.95 -16.60 6.39
CA GLN A 221 9.80 -16.71 7.58
C GLN A 221 11.22 -16.18 7.31
N GLU A 222 12.27 -16.96 7.54
CA GLU A 222 13.67 -16.55 7.44
C GLU A 222 14.08 -16.09 6.03
N LYS A 223 13.29 -16.40 4.99
CA LYS A 223 13.49 -15.88 3.62
C LYS A 223 12.98 -14.45 3.44
N CYS A 224 12.26 -13.90 4.41
CA CYS A 224 11.78 -12.52 4.40
C CYS A 224 12.77 -11.63 5.18
N PRO A 225 13.27 -10.52 4.61
CA PRO A 225 14.23 -9.65 5.29
C PRO A 225 13.65 -8.94 6.52
N TYR A 226 12.33 -8.95 6.68
CA TYR A 226 11.63 -8.31 7.80
C TYR A 226 11.19 -9.31 8.88
N PHE A 227 11.51 -10.59 8.73
CA PHE A 227 11.08 -11.61 9.68
C PHE A 227 11.72 -11.38 11.04
N ASN A 228 10.88 -11.25 12.07
CA ASN A 228 11.38 -11.14 13.43
C ASN A 228 11.78 -12.54 13.93
N THR A 229 13.08 -12.72 14.14
CA THR A 229 13.68 -13.94 14.70
C THR A 229 13.63 -13.99 16.23
N PHE A 230 13.34 -12.86 16.89
CA PHE A 230 13.21 -12.77 18.34
C PHE A 230 11.77 -13.11 18.76
N LYS A 231 11.62 -14.22 19.50
CA LYS A 231 10.35 -14.69 20.06
C LYS A 231 9.93 -13.88 21.28
#